data_AF-A0A920T6J5-F1
#
_entry.id   AF-A0A920T6J5-F1
#
_cell.length_a   1.000
_cell.length_b   1.000
_cell.length_c   1.000
_cell.angle_alpha   90.00
_cell.angle_beta   90.00
_cell.angle_gamma   90.00
#
_symmetry.space_group_name_H-M   'P 1'
#
loop_
_entity.id
_entity.type
_entity.pdbx_description
1 polymer ?
#
loop_
_entity_poly.entity_id
_entity_poly.type
_entity_poly.pdbx_seq_one_letter_code
_entity_poly.pdbx_strand_id
1 'polypeptide(L)'
;MAIPWNTLRFPSEDELTMGLAVKRYINRKNESVMWPHIGLEYSSDVYQVSQYANLTGLKNIKRGNDIKFKPFGIAGAQEQITDNENISDDLGSAGADLYYGLNSNLTLNLTYNTDFAQVEADNAKINFTRFSLFYPEKREFFLTRSKLFAFGNPRQTEIFFSRRIGLNQNVLGGTRIFGQIGKNSKGPFKYSYKRREW
;
A
#
# COMPACT_ATOMS: atom_id res chain seq x y z
N MET A 1 -0.88 16.40 -23.48
CA MET A 1 -0.92 15.50 -22.30
C MET A 1 -1.26 16.37 -21.11
N ALA A 2 -2.17 15.91 -20.25
CA ALA A 2 -2.54 16.61 -19.02
C ALA A 2 -2.36 15.65 -17.84
N ILE A 3 -1.73 16.10 -16.76
CA ILE A 3 -1.54 15.33 -15.53
C ILE A 3 -2.43 15.99 -14.46
N PRO A 4 -3.50 15.32 -13.99
CA PRO A 4 -4.38 15.90 -12.99
C PRO A 4 -3.69 16.05 -11.64
N TRP A 5 -3.85 17.19 -10.96
CA TRP A 5 -3.23 17.47 -9.65
C TRP A 5 -3.59 16.46 -8.56
N ASN A 6 -4.78 15.86 -8.62
CA ASN A 6 -5.22 14.83 -7.66
C ASN A 6 -4.42 13.52 -7.75
N THR A 7 -3.63 13.33 -8.82
CA THR A 7 -2.74 12.15 -8.97
C THR A 7 -1.40 12.32 -8.27
N LEU A 8 -1.02 13.57 -7.96
CA LEU A 8 0.26 13.91 -7.37
C LEU A 8 0.09 14.22 -5.89
N ARG A 9 1.05 13.76 -5.08
CA ARG A 9 1.14 14.15 -3.67
C ARG A 9 2.19 15.24 -3.54
N PHE A 10 1.76 16.43 -3.14
CA PHE A 10 2.62 17.60 -2.91
C PHE A 10 2.22 18.29 -1.59
N PRO A 11 3.16 18.99 -0.92
CA PRO A 11 2.85 19.78 0.26
C PRO A 11 1.84 20.90 -0.09
N SER A 12 1.02 21.29 0.89
CA SER A 12 0.10 22.42 0.71
C SER A 12 0.87 23.70 1.02
N GLU A 13 1.27 24.41 -0.03
CA GLU A 13 2.02 25.67 0.05
C GLU A 13 1.38 26.69 -0.91
N ASP A 14 1.47 27.98 -0.57
CA ASP A 14 0.88 29.06 -1.39
C ASP A 14 1.56 29.16 -2.77
N GLU A 15 2.86 28.91 -2.80
CA GLU A 15 3.68 28.79 -4.01
C GLU A 15 4.47 27.49 -3.98
N LEU A 16 4.04 26.53 -4.80
CA LEU A 16 4.66 25.22 -4.88
C LEU A 16 5.87 25.26 -5.82
N THR A 17 7.01 24.74 -5.36
CA THR A 17 8.16 24.47 -6.23
C THR A 17 8.34 22.97 -6.42
N MET A 18 8.41 22.51 -7.66
CA MET A 18 8.59 21.09 -7.99
C MET A 18 9.82 20.89 -8.87
N GLY A 19 10.55 19.79 -8.69
CA GLY A 19 11.55 19.37 -9.67
C GLY A 19 10.88 18.75 -10.90
N LEU A 20 11.27 19.19 -12.10
CA LEU A 20 10.84 18.62 -13.36
C LEU A 20 12.05 18.16 -14.19
N ALA A 21 11.96 16.94 -14.70
CA ALA A 21 12.81 16.43 -15.77
C ALA A 21 11.94 15.69 -16.80
N VAL A 22 12.30 15.83 -18.06
CA VAL A 22 11.62 15.22 -19.20
C VAL A 22 12.66 14.49 -20.01
N LYS A 23 12.48 13.18 -20.17
CA LYS A 23 13.28 12.33 -21.06
C LYS A 23 12.41 11.84 -22.20
N ARG A 24 12.90 11.97 -23.42
CA ARG A 24 12.28 11.43 -24.64
C ARG A 24 13.21 10.42 -25.26
N TYR A 25 12.70 9.23 -25.56
CA TYR A 25 13.41 8.22 -26.32
C TYR A 25 12.93 8.24 -27.78
N ILE A 26 13.87 8.18 -28.73
CA ILE A 26 13.65 8.25 -30.18
C ILE A 26 14.15 6.95 -30.79
N ASN A 27 13.29 5.92 -30.77
CA ASN A 27 13.62 4.55 -31.21
C ASN A 27 14.27 4.50 -32.59
N ARG A 28 13.73 5.26 -33.56
CA ARG A 28 14.23 5.27 -34.95
C ARG A 28 15.68 5.71 -35.10
N LYS A 29 16.21 6.47 -34.13
CA LYS A 29 17.60 6.94 -34.11
C LYS A 29 18.43 6.26 -33.01
N ASN A 30 17.80 5.42 -32.20
CA ASN A 30 18.39 4.90 -30.96
C ASN A 30 18.96 6.02 -30.05
N GLU A 31 18.27 7.16 -29.98
CA GLU A 31 18.71 8.34 -29.24
C GLU A 31 17.79 8.63 -28.06
N SER A 32 18.33 9.17 -26.97
CA SER A 32 17.53 9.76 -25.89
C SER A 32 17.88 11.23 -25.70
N VAL A 33 16.86 12.07 -25.61
CA VAL A 33 16.99 13.51 -25.36
C VAL A 33 16.40 13.81 -23.99
N MET A 34 17.09 14.61 -23.17
CA MET A 34 16.65 14.94 -21.82
C MET A 34 16.75 16.43 -21.54
N TRP A 35 15.81 16.93 -20.74
CA TRP A 35 15.88 18.25 -20.13
C TRP A 35 15.47 18.17 -18.63
N PRO A 36 16.17 18.82 -17.70
CA PRO A 36 17.47 19.48 -17.89
C PRO A 36 18.56 18.45 -18.24
N HIS A 37 19.74 18.93 -18.66
CA HIS A 37 20.88 18.05 -18.85
C HIS A 37 21.33 17.51 -17.49
N ILE A 38 21.31 16.19 -17.31
CA ILE A 38 21.89 15.50 -16.17
C ILE A 38 23.20 14.88 -16.66
N GLY A 39 24.32 15.28 -16.03
CA GLY A 39 25.64 14.84 -16.45
C GLY A 39 25.86 13.35 -16.25
N LEU A 40 26.75 12.77 -17.06
CA LEU A 40 27.08 11.34 -17.04
C LEU A 40 27.80 10.91 -15.75
N GLU A 41 28.34 11.87 -14.98
CA GLU A 41 28.89 11.64 -13.64
C GLU A 41 27.84 11.10 -12.65
N TYR A 42 26.55 11.33 -12.91
CA TYR A 42 25.46 10.73 -12.16
C TYR A 42 25.06 9.39 -12.77
N SER A 43 25.46 8.29 -12.11
CA SER A 43 25.15 6.91 -12.52
C SER A 43 23.65 6.60 -12.64
N SER A 44 22.80 7.46 -12.10
CA SER A 44 21.35 7.28 -12.02
C SER A 44 20.57 7.97 -13.15
N ASP A 45 21.21 8.73 -14.07
CA ASP A 45 20.57 9.36 -15.23
C ASP A 45 19.27 10.12 -14.82
N VAL A 46 18.12 9.86 -15.47
CA VAL A 46 16.83 10.50 -15.14
C VAL A 46 16.37 10.24 -13.70
N TYR A 47 16.91 9.23 -13.00
CA TYR A 47 16.57 8.96 -11.60
C TYR A 47 17.30 9.88 -10.62
N GLN A 48 18.20 10.74 -11.09
CA GLN A 48 18.89 11.72 -10.25
C GLN A 48 17.99 12.95 -9.97
N VAL A 49 17.04 12.79 -9.04
CA VAL A 49 16.03 13.81 -8.70
C VAL A 49 16.65 15.14 -8.22
N SER A 50 17.85 15.11 -7.65
CA SER A 50 18.54 16.34 -7.18
C SER A 50 18.97 17.28 -8.31
N GLN A 51 19.01 16.81 -9.56
CA GLN A 51 19.42 17.59 -10.73
C GLN A 51 18.24 18.08 -11.57
N TYR A 52 17.01 17.92 -11.06
CA TYR A 52 15.82 18.37 -11.78
C TYR A 52 15.72 19.90 -11.82
N ALA A 53 15.11 20.43 -12.88
CA ALA A 53 14.89 21.86 -13.00
C ALA A 53 13.76 22.29 -12.06
N ASN A 54 13.91 23.46 -11.43
CA ASN A 54 12.87 24.00 -10.55
C ASN A 54 11.72 24.56 -11.38
N LEU A 55 10.56 23.91 -11.32
CA LEU A 55 9.28 24.42 -11.80
C LEU A 55 8.67 25.30 -10.71
N THR A 56 8.72 26.61 -10.93
CA THR A 56 8.19 27.66 -10.05
C THR A 56 6.94 28.31 -10.65
N GLY A 57 6.28 29.21 -9.89
CA GLY A 57 5.07 29.90 -10.36
C GLY A 57 3.77 29.09 -10.24
N LEU A 58 3.82 27.92 -9.59
CA LEU A 58 2.65 27.09 -9.30
C LEU A 58 1.92 27.63 -8.07
N LYS A 59 0.99 28.57 -8.30
CA LYS A 59 0.20 29.23 -7.23
C LYS A 59 -1.22 28.71 -7.17
N ASN A 60 -1.82 28.77 -5.98
CA ASN A 60 -3.22 28.39 -5.72
C ASN A 60 -3.58 26.93 -6.07
N ILE A 61 -2.58 26.02 -6.04
CA ILE A 61 -2.84 24.60 -6.27
C ILE A 61 -3.28 23.96 -4.97
N LYS A 62 -4.55 23.55 -4.92
CA LYS A 62 -5.09 22.83 -3.77
C LYS A 62 -4.80 21.35 -3.89
N ARG A 63 -4.20 20.78 -2.85
CA ARG A 63 -4.11 19.33 -2.69
C ARG A 63 -5.54 18.77 -2.56
N GLY A 64 -5.88 17.80 -3.40
CA GLY A 64 -7.14 17.07 -3.26
C GLY A 64 -7.17 16.22 -1.99
N ASN A 65 -8.37 15.99 -1.44
CA ASN A 65 -8.55 15.07 -0.32
C ASN A 65 -8.26 13.63 -0.79
N ASP A 66 -7.22 13.01 -0.24
CA ASP A 66 -6.84 11.64 -0.55
C ASP A 66 -7.53 10.67 0.42
N ILE A 67 -8.84 10.50 0.21
CA ILE A 67 -9.68 9.57 0.97
C ILE A 67 -10.14 8.46 0.02
N LYS A 68 -9.90 7.21 0.39
CA LYS A 68 -10.43 6.05 -0.33
C LYS A 68 -11.15 5.13 0.64
N PHE A 69 -12.42 4.89 0.37
CA PHE A 69 -13.24 3.95 1.13
C PHE A 69 -13.57 2.75 0.24
N LYS A 70 -13.34 1.55 0.76
CA LYS A 70 -13.55 0.28 0.07
C LYS A 70 -14.39 -0.64 0.97
N PRO A 71 -15.73 -0.59 0.86
CA PRO A 71 -16.59 -1.58 1.52
C PRO A 71 -16.53 -2.90 0.75
N PHE A 72 -16.64 -4.02 1.46
CA PHE A 72 -16.83 -5.33 0.86
C PHE A 72 -17.85 -6.12 1.68
N GLY A 73 -18.58 -6.98 1.00
CA GLY A 73 -19.61 -7.83 1.59
C GLY A 73 -19.75 -9.10 0.78
N ILE A 74 -19.88 -10.21 1.49
CA ILE A 74 -20.15 -11.53 0.97
C ILE A 74 -21.44 -11.97 1.64
N ALA A 75 -22.39 -12.45 0.86
CA ALA A 75 -23.59 -13.08 1.34
C ALA A 75 -23.64 -14.50 0.78
N GLY A 76 -23.95 -15.46 1.63
CA GLY A 76 -24.06 -16.87 1.23
C GLY A 76 -25.12 -17.53 2.10
N ALA A 77 -25.96 -18.35 1.47
CA ALA A 77 -26.88 -19.22 2.17
C ALA A 77 -26.41 -20.65 1.93
N GLN A 78 -26.24 -21.40 3.02
CA GLN A 78 -26.01 -22.83 2.95
C GLN A 78 -27.25 -23.52 3.49
N GLU A 79 -27.91 -24.31 2.64
CA GLU A 79 -29.01 -25.17 3.04
C GLU A 79 -28.45 -26.57 3.25
N GLN A 80 -28.41 -27.00 4.51
CA GLN A 80 -27.99 -28.35 4.87
C GLN A 80 -29.23 -29.16 5.25
N ILE A 81 -29.70 -30.00 4.32
CA ILE A 81 -30.81 -30.91 4.58
C ILE A 81 -30.28 -32.05 5.45
N THR A 82 -30.60 -32.02 6.76
CA THR A 82 -30.43 -33.14 7.69
C THR A 82 -31.81 -33.50 8.24
N ASP A 83 -32.06 -34.79 8.45
CA ASP A 83 -33.38 -35.44 8.68
C ASP A 83 -34.31 -34.89 9.79
N ASN A 84 -34.06 -33.72 10.41
CA ASN A 84 -35.11 -33.07 11.19
C ASN A 84 -34.99 -31.57 11.51
N GLU A 85 -34.02 -30.80 10.99
CA GLU A 85 -33.96 -29.35 11.26
C GLU A 85 -33.39 -28.58 10.05
N ASN A 86 -34.12 -27.53 9.62
CA ASN A 86 -33.62 -26.56 8.64
C ASN A 86 -32.65 -25.61 9.36
N ILE A 87 -31.36 -25.94 9.36
CA ILE A 87 -30.32 -25.01 9.82
C ILE A 87 -29.95 -24.12 8.62
N SER A 88 -30.46 -22.89 8.63
CA SER A 88 -29.99 -21.84 7.72
C SER A 88 -28.75 -21.19 8.33
N ASP A 89 -27.56 -21.62 7.90
CA ASP A 89 -26.33 -20.90 8.24
C ASP A 89 -26.21 -19.69 7.31
N ASP A 90 -26.36 -18.49 7.89
CA ASP A 90 -26.05 -17.23 7.23
C ASP A 90 -24.52 -17.10 7.15
N LEU A 91 -23.96 -17.35 5.97
CA LEU A 91 -22.52 -17.26 5.69
C LEU A 91 -22.10 -15.81 5.33
N GLY A 92 -22.93 -14.83 5.70
CA GLY A 92 -22.67 -13.42 5.48
C GLY A 92 -21.42 -12.91 6.21
N SER A 93 -20.54 -12.20 5.49
CA SER A 93 -19.44 -11.44 6.07
C SER A 93 -19.31 -10.09 5.37
N ALA A 94 -19.19 -9.01 6.13
CA ALA A 94 -19.00 -7.67 5.60
C ALA A 94 -17.87 -6.94 6.33
N GLY A 95 -17.14 -6.10 5.61
CA GLY A 95 -16.12 -5.25 6.20
C GLY A 95 -15.80 -4.06 5.32
N ALA A 96 -14.84 -3.27 5.74
CA ALA A 96 -14.46 -2.06 5.03
C ALA A 96 -13.01 -1.66 5.30
N ASP A 97 -12.39 -1.10 4.27
CA ASP A 97 -11.09 -0.45 4.36
C ASP A 97 -11.22 1.06 4.10
N LEU A 98 -10.53 1.85 4.91
CA LEU A 98 -10.47 3.30 4.78
C LEU A 98 -9.01 3.76 4.74
N TYR A 99 -8.66 4.43 3.66
CA TYR A 99 -7.37 5.09 3.46
C TYR A 99 -7.57 6.60 3.57
N TYR A 100 -6.79 7.24 4.43
CA TYR A 100 -6.85 8.67 4.66
C TYR A 100 -5.45 9.29 4.63
N GLY A 101 -5.18 10.11 3.61
CA GLY A 101 -3.89 10.78 3.43
C GLY A 101 -3.74 12.03 4.30
N LEU A 102 -3.45 11.85 5.59
CA LEU A 102 -3.19 12.92 6.58
C LEU A 102 -2.39 14.09 5.99
N ASN A 103 -1.20 13.82 5.43
CA ASN A 103 -0.34 14.81 4.78
C ASN A 103 0.18 14.25 3.45
N SER A 104 0.90 15.05 2.64
CA SER A 104 1.52 14.58 1.39
C SER A 104 2.35 13.31 1.58
N ASN A 105 3.03 13.23 2.72
CA ASN A 105 3.94 12.13 3.06
C ASN A 105 3.41 11.17 4.13
N LEU A 106 2.21 11.38 4.67
CA LEU A 106 1.66 10.57 5.77
C LEU A 106 0.27 10.03 5.44
N THR A 107 0.03 8.75 5.71
CA THR A 107 -1.24 8.08 5.40
C THR A 107 -1.67 7.19 6.56
N LEU A 108 -2.94 7.32 6.92
CA LEU A 108 -3.66 6.47 7.86
C LEU A 108 -4.42 5.40 7.06
N ASN A 109 -4.33 4.16 7.49
CA ASN A 109 -5.09 3.04 6.96
C ASN A 109 -5.83 2.36 8.10
N LEU A 110 -7.14 2.23 7.94
CA LEU A 110 -8.06 1.60 8.87
C LEU A 110 -8.73 0.44 8.15
N THR A 111 -8.79 -0.70 8.81
CA THR A 111 -9.46 -1.88 8.29
C THR A 111 -10.38 -2.46 9.35
N TYR A 112 -11.57 -2.87 8.95
CA TYR A 112 -12.57 -3.50 9.81
C TYR A 112 -13.09 -4.77 9.14
N ASN A 113 -13.04 -5.86 9.90
CA ASN A 113 -13.47 -7.20 9.53
C ASN A 113 -12.94 -7.70 8.17
N THR A 114 -11.75 -7.23 7.76
CA THR A 114 -11.10 -7.66 6.52
C THR A 114 -10.77 -9.15 6.57
N ASP A 115 -11.24 -9.88 5.56
CA ASP A 115 -10.89 -11.29 5.42
C ASP A 115 -9.46 -11.39 4.86
N PHE A 116 -8.51 -11.44 5.78
CA PHE A 116 -7.11 -11.70 5.44
C PHE A 116 -6.87 -13.10 4.88
N ALA A 117 -7.77 -14.05 5.14
CA ALA A 117 -7.64 -15.44 4.71
C ALA A 117 -8.06 -15.63 3.24
N GLN A 118 -9.04 -14.87 2.73
CA GLN A 118 -9.47 -14.96 1.33
C GLN A 118 -8.38 -14.54 0.31
N VAL A 119 -7.54 -13.55 0.65
CA VAL A 119 -6.41 -13.15 -0.22
C VAL A 119 -5.28 -14.20 -0.25
N GLU A 120 -5.25 -15.11 0.72
CA GLU A 120 -4.19 -16.11 0.92
C GLU A 120 -4.60 -17.55 0.55
N ALA A 121 -5.88 -17.80 0.23
CA ALA A 121 -6.46 -19.14 0.09
C ALA A 121 -5.90 -20.02 -1.05
N ASP A 122 -5.02 -19.50 -1.91
CA ASP A 122 -4.58 -20.25 -3.10
C ASP A 122 -3.39 -21.19 -2.87
N ASN A 123 -2.71 -21.23 -1.72
CA ASN A 123 -1.55 -22.14 -1.56
C ASN A 123 -1.31 -22.61 -0.12
N ALA A 124 -2.10 -23.60 0.34
CA ALA A 124 -1.71 -24.40 1.50
C ALA A 124 -0.46 -25.24 1.16
N LYS A 125 0.74 -24.81 1.59
CA LYS A 125 1.93 -25.68 1.59
C LYS A 125 2.20 -26.16 3.01
N ILE A 126 2.23 -27.47 3.18
CA ILE A 126 2.59 -28.10 4.45
C ILE A 126 4.07 -27.79 4.72
N ASN A 127 4.34 -27.06 5.81
CA ASN A 127 5.71 -26.74 6.22
C ASN A 127 6.27 -27.83 7.11
N PHE A 128 7.19 -28.63 6.59
CA PHE A 128 7.89 -29.67 7.36
C PHE A 128 9.15 -29.15 8.07
N THR A 129 9.41 -27.83 8.04
CA THR A 129 10.59 -27.22 8.65
C THR A 129 10.23 -26.28 9.79
N ARG A 130 11.16 -26.12 10.74
CA ARG A 130 11.09 -25.20 11.88
C ARG A 130 11.28 -23.72 11.53
N PHE A 131 11.44 -23.40 10.24
CA PHE A 131 11.57 -22.04 9.74
C PHE A 131 10.26 -21.60 9.11
N SER A 132 9.84 -20.34 9.32
CA SER A 132 8.61 -19.82 8.72
C SER A 132 8.73 -19.78 7.19
N LEU A 133 7.71 -20.27 6.48
CA LEU A 133 7.63 -20.15 5.03
C LEU A 133 7.47 -18.67 4.64
N PHE A 134 8.46 -18.14 3.94
CA PHE A 134 8.36 -16.85 3.27
C PHE A 134 7.56 -17.04 1.97
N TYR A 135 6.29 -16.66 1.95
CA TYR A 135 5.60 -16.33 0.70
C TYR A 135 5.47 -14.80 0.58
N PRO A 136 5.26 -14.27 -0.63
CA PRO A 136 5.04 -12.85 -0.84
C PRO A 136 3.74 -12.39 -0.15
N GLU A 137 3.78 -11.27 0.55
CA GLU A 137 2.59 -10.61 1.08
C GLU A 137 1.73 -10.10 -0.09
N LYS A 138 0.41 -10.37 -0.07
CA LYS A 138 -0.53 -10.02 -1.15
C LYS A 138 -1.58 -9.00 -0.71
N ARG A 139 -1.75 -8.78 0.60
CA ARG A 139 -2.75 -7.89 1.15
C ARG A 139 -2.33 -6.43 0.95
N GLU A 140 -3.20 -5.65 0.30
CA GLU A 140 -2.94 -4.24 -0.05
C GLU A 140 -2.60 -3.38 1.18
N PHE A 141 -3.18 -3.71 2.34
CA PHE A 141 -2.87 -3.10 3.64
C PHE A 141 -1.38 -3.15 4.01
N PHE A 142 -0.72 -4.27 3.70
CA PHE A 142 0.68 -4.53 4.04
C PHE A 142 1.63 -4.17 2.90
N LEU A 143 1.19 -4.38 1.65
CA LEU A 143 1.93 -4.02 0.44
C LEU A 143 2.14 -2.52 0.27
N THR A 144 1.19 -1.70 0.73
CA THR A 144 1.29 -0.26 0.53
C THR A 144 2.53 0.30 1.24
N ARG A 145 3.44 0.90 0.45
CA ARG A 145 4.73 1.44 0.89
C ARG A 145 5.62 0.43 1.63
N SER A 146 5.47 -0.88 1.39
CA SER A 146 6.38 -1.91 1.92
C SER A 146 7.84 -1.64 1.54
N LYS A 147 8.08 -1.07 0.35
CA LYS A 147 9.40 -0.65 -0.13
C LYS A 147 10.06 0.44 0.73
N LEU A 148 9.32 1.22 1.51
CA LEU A 148 9.92 2.18 2.46
C LEU A 148 10.63 1.49 3.63
N PHE A 149 10.32 0.22 3.87
CA PHE A 149 10.87 -0.60 4.95
C PHE A 149 11.70 -1.78 4.42
N ALA A 150 11.89 -1.86 3.10
CA ALA A 150 12.80 -2.80 2.47
C ALA A 150 14.19 -2.16 2.44
N PHE A 151 15.09 -2.64 3.30
CA PHE A 151 16.48 -2.22 3.31
C PHE A 151 17.33 -3.35 2.74
N GLY A 152 18.26 -3.04 1.83
CA GLY A 152 19.18 -4.05 1.27
C GLY A 152 18.54 -5.01 0.25
N ASN A 153 19.15 -6.19 0.12
CA ASN A 153 18.78 -7.17 -0.91
C ASN A 153 17.41 -7.80 -0.60
N PRO A 154 16.49 -7.95 -1.59
CA PRO A 154 15.23 -8.65 -1.41
C PRO A 154 15.50 -10.04 -0.81
N ARG A 155 14.76 -10.42 0.25
CA ARG A 155 14.91 -11.68 1.03
C ARG A 155 16.02 -11.74 2.09
N GLN A 156 16.83 -10.71 2.27
CA GLN A 156 17.89 -10.72 3.29
C GLN A 156 17.56 -9.84 4.51
N THR A 157 16.89 -8.70 4.30
CA THR A 157 16.55 -7.76 5.38
C THR A 157 15.15 -7.17 5.19
N GLU A 158 14.13 -8.02 5.36
CA GLU A 158 12.75 -7.55 5.56
C GLU A 158 12.51 -7.38 7.06
N ILE A 159 12.49 -6.13 7.54
CA ILE A 159 12.30 -5.81 8.97
C ILE A 159 10.88 -6.18 9.44
N PHE A 160 9.96 -6.41 8.50
CA PHE A 160 8.55 -6.60 8.79
C PHE A 160 7.97 -7.81 8.04
N PHE A 161 7.65 -8.86 8.81
CA PHE A 161 6.97 -10.06 8.32
C PHE A 161 5.52 -10.07 8.82
N SER A 162 4.61 -9.57 7.98
CA SER A 162 3.18 -9.42 8.25
C SER A 162 2.42 -10.74 8.42
N ARG A 163 3.01 -11.85 8.01
CA ARG A 163 2.32 -13.16 7.96
C ARG A 163 2.22 -13.93 9.25
N ARG A 164 2.65 -13.35 10.37
CA ARG A 164 2.24 -13.85 11.69
C ARG A 164 0.86 -13.36 12.10
N ILE A 165 0.29 -12.36 11.41
CA ILE A 165 -0.94 -11.67 11.81
C ILE A 165 -2.13 -12.30 11.09
N GLY A 166 -3.00 -12.97 11.85
CA GLY A 166 -4.24 -13.60 11.35
C GLY A 166 -4.19 -15.12 11.19
N LEU A 167 -3.05 -15.77 11.41
CA LEU A 167 -2.92 -17.25 11.25
C LEU A 167 -3.70 -18.07 12.29
N ASN A 168 -3.87 -17.56 13.51
CA ASN A 168 -4.47 -18.30 14.62
C ASN A 168 -5.78 -17.68 15.16
N GLN A 169 -6.13 -16.46 14.74
CA GLN A 169 -7.27 -15.70 15.25
C GLN A 169 -7.80 -14.73 14.19
N ASN A 170 -9.12 -14.61 14.08
CA ASN A 170 -9.76 -13.63 13.21
C ASN A 170 -9.45 -12.21 13.70
N VAL A 171 -8.84 -11.41 12.83
CA VAL A 171 -8.55 -10.01 13.10
C VAL A 171 -9.84 -9.22 12.87
N LEU A 172 -10.37 -8.62 13.93
CA LEU A 172 -11.58 -7.80 13.86
C LEU A 172 -11.31 -6.46 13.16
N GLY A 173 -10.09 -5.95 13.29
CA GLY A 173 -9.69 -4.71 12.64
C GLY A 173 -8.25 -4.34 12.91
N GLY A 174 -7.78 -3.37 12.14
CA GLY A 174 -6.41 -2.89 12.17
C GLY A 174 -6.31 -1.41 11.88
N THR A 175 -5.36 -0.76 12.54
CA THR A 175 -4.97 0.62 12.27
C THR A 175 -3.49 0.66 11.96
N ARG A 176 -3.12 1.34 10.89
CA ARG A 176 -1.72 1.58 10.53
C ARG A 176 -1.55 3.03 10.09
N ILE A 177 -0.50 3.66 10.57
CA ILE A 177 -0.04 4.96 10.06
C ILE A 177 1.32 4.71 9.42
N PHE A 178 1.51 5.15 8.19
CA PHE A 178 2.78 5.00 7.48
C PHE A 178 3.10 6.24 6.66
N GLY A 179 4.39 6.58 6.60
CA GLY A 179 4.83 7.77 5.90
C GLY A 179 6.19 8.27 6.37
N GLN A 180 6.52 9.47 5.94
CA GLN A 180 7.72 10.19 6.38
C GLN A 180 7.32 11.40 7.21
N ILE A 181 7.98 11.55 8.36
CA ILE A 181 7.89 12.74 9.22
C ILE A 181 9.30 13.33 9.28
N GLY A 182 9.49 14.49 8.62
CA GLY A 182 10.83 15.04 8.38
C GLY A 182 11.68 14.09 7.54
N LYS A 183 12.91 13.83 7.98
CA LYS A 183 13.85 12.91 7.32
C LYS A 183 13.63 11.42 7.65
N ASN A 184 12.69 11.12 8.55
CA ASN A 184 12.53 9.78 9.12
C ASN A 184 11.26 9.10 8.61
N SER A 185 11.40 7.88 8.08
CA SER A 185 10.27 7.00 7.78
C SER A 185 9.70 6.41 9.07
N LYS A 186 8.39 6.48 9.27
CA LYS A 186 7.67 5.90 10.42
C LYS A 186 6.50 5.06 9.96
N GLY A 187 6.19 4.01 10.71
CA GLY A 187 5.17 3.02 10.33
C GLY A 187 4.49 2.29 11.50
N PRO A 188 4.01 2.96 12.57
CA PRO A 188 3.32 2.25 13.66
C PRO A 188 2.03 1.56 13.17
N PHE A 189 1.77 0.37 13.68
CA PHE A 189 0.56 -0.40 13.39
C PHE A 189 0.03 -1.08 14.66
N LYS A 190 -1.29 -1.29 14.73
CA LYS A 190 -1.99 -1.99 15.82
C LYS A 190 -3.15 -2.79 15.24
N TYR A 191 -3.42 -3.97 15.78
CA TYR A 191 -4.57 -4.81 15.42
C TYR A 191 -5.35 -5.22 16.66
N SER A 192 -6.63 -5.51 16.48
CA SER A 192 -7.51 -6.07 17.49
C SER A 192 -8.08 -7.39 16.99
N TYR A 193 -8.09 -8.41 17.86
CA TYR A 193 -8.59 -9.74 17.55
C TYR A 193 -10.03 -9.89 18.07
N LYS A 194 -10.83 -10.69 17.36
CA LYS A 194 -12.16 -11.08 17.85
C LYS A 194 -11.96 -11.99 19.06
N ARG A 195 -12.47 -11.60 20.22
CA ARG A 195 -12.41 -12.41 21.44
C ARG A 195 -13.27 -13.66 21.20
N ARG A 196 -12.68 -14.86 21.28
CA ARG A 196 -13.44 -16.10 21.33
C ARG A 196 -14.06 -16.17 22.73
N GLU A 197 -15.37 -15.95 22.81
CA GLU A 197 -16.14 -16.37 23.99
C GLU A 197 -16.30 -17.90 23.91
N TRP A 198 -16.12 -18.54 25.06
CA TRP A 198 -16.21 -19.99 25.25
C TRP A 198 -17.59 -20.30 25.83
#